data_AF-W6N9G9-F1
#
_entry.id   AF-W6N9G9-F1
#
_cell.length_a   1.000
_cell.length_b   1.000
_cell.length_c   1.000
_cell.angle_alpha   90.00
_cell.angle_beta   90.00
_cell.angle_gamma   90.00
#
_symmetry.space_group_name_H-M   'P 1'
#
loop_
_entity.id
_entity.type
_entity.pdbx_description
1 polymer ?
#
loop_
_entity_poly.entity_id
_entity_poly.type
_entity_poly.pdbx_seq_one_letter_code
_entity_poly.pdbx_strand_id
1 'polypeptide(L)'
;MFTKGDIESMVGSAKNGDKNAVENLCNGFKGFIINSARKIYIRGYEMEDLIQEGYKAIIMAVDSYDAARNTFTGYAVNAIRNNFYCIMRNNLSKPYSASLNSINNQGDELMNTIFSDENIEEYFESLETKSSLKKAIARLSDREKDIIYWCYAAEKSMKKYSEFRKTPYRTVSYRKKKAVEKLRKFMEEQGEI
;
A
#
# COMPACT_ATOMS: atom_id res chain seq x y z
N MET A 1 25.13 -14.07 40.49
CA MET A 1 24.21 -15.01 39.79
C MET A 1 23.00 -15.15 40.70
N PHE A 2 21.82 -14.69 40.27
CA PHE A 2 20.60 -14.75 41.10
C PHE A 2 20.18 -16.21 41.30
N THR A 3 19.75 -16.58 42.51
CA THR A 3 19.23 -17.92 42.76
C THR A 3 17.83 -18.07 42.17
N LYS A 4 17.37 -19.31 41.96
CA LYS A 4 16.02 -19.59 41.44
C LYS A 4 14.92 -18.91 42.28
N GLY A 5 15.08 -18.87 43.61
CA GLY A 5 14.11 -18.23 44.51
C GLY A 5 14.05 -16.71 44.35
N ASP A 6 15.20 -16.08 44.07
CA ASP A 6 15.27 -14.63 43.87
C ASP A 6 14.53 -14.21 42.61
N ILE A 7 14.67 -14.97 41.52
CA ILE A 7 14.04 -14.67 40.23
C ILE A 7 12.51 -14.70 40.34
N GLU A 8 11.94 -15.73 40.98
CA GLU A 8 10.48 -15.84 41.12
C GLU A 8 9.88 -14.72 41.99
N SER A 9 10.59 -14.33 43.06
CA SER A 9 10.20 -13.18 43.90
C SER A 9 10.24 -11.86 43.12
N MET A 10 11.28 -11.67 42.31
CA MET A 10 11.40 -10.50 41.44
C MET A 10 10.29 -10.43 40.39
N VAL A 11 9.87 -11.57 39.83
CA VAL A 11 8.75 -11.62 38.89
C VAL A 11 7.44 -11.19 39.55
N GLY A 12 7.19 -11.65 40.79
CA GLY A 12 6.03 -11.19 41.58
C GLY A 12 6.02 -9.68 41.79
N SER A 13 7.18 -9.10 42.13
CA SER A 13 7.33 -7.64 42.31
C SER A 13 7.16 -6.89 40.98
N ALA A 14 7.73 -7.41 39.90
CA ALA A 14 7.64 -6.85 38.55
C ALA A 14 6.19 -6.81 38.05
N LYS A 15 5.40 -7.87 38.29
CA LYS A 15 3.96 -7.90 37.99
C LYS A 15 3.15 -6.83 38.73
N ASN A 16 3.59 -6.44 39.92
CA ASN A 16 2.98 -5.36 40.69
C ASN A 16 3.45 -3.95 40.25
N GLY A 17 4.19 -3.85 39.15
CA GLY A 17 4.64 -2.59 38.56
C GLY A 17 5.99 -2.09 39.09
N ASP A 18 6.75 -2.90 39.84
CA ASP A 18 8.10 -2.53 40.27
C ASP A 18 9.07 -2.50 39.08
N LYS A 19 9.44 -1.27 38.67
CA LYS A 19 10.36 -1.03 37.56
C LYS A 19 11.77 -1.56 37.82
N ASN A 20 12.23 -1.51 39.08
CA ASN A 20 13.57 -2.02 39.42
C ASN A 20 13.61 -3.54 39.29
N ALA A 21 12.52 -4.21 39.66
CA ALA A 21 12.40 -5.66 39.47
C ALA A 21 12.42 -6.04 37.98
N VAL A 22 11.68 -5.30 37.13
CA VAL A 22 11.72 -5.49 35.66
C VAL A 22 13.12 -5.26 35.11
N GLU A 23 13.78 -4.17 35.48
CA GLU A 23 15.12 -3.84 35.00
C GLU A 23 16.15 -4.92 35.39
N ASN A 24 16.10 -5.39 36.64
CA ASN A 24 16.99 -6.44 37.10
C ASN A 24 16.75 -7.77 36.36
N LEU A 25 15.49 -8.12 36.05
CA LEU A 25 15.17 -9.28 35.20
C LEU A 25 15.75 -9.10 33.80
N CYS A 26 15.52 -7.97 33.14
CA CYS A 26 16.09 -7.66 31.83
C CYS A 26 17.62 -7.78 31.82
N ASN A 27 18.29 -7.21 32.82
CA ASN A 27 19.74 -7.30 32.97
C ASN A 27 20.22 -8.75 33.18
N GLY A 28 19.46 -9.57 33.90
CA GLY A 28 19.74 -10.99 34.09
C GLY A 28 19.71 -11.80 32.79
N PHE A 29 18.80 -11.48 31.86
CA PHE A 29 18.69 -12.14 30.56
C PHE A 29 19.51 -11.49 29.44
N LYS A 30 20.09 -10.30 29.66
CA LYS A 30 20.87 -9.54 28.67
C LYS A 30 21.90 -10.39 27.91
N GLY A 31 22.68 -11.20 28.62
CA GLY A 31 23.68 -12.07 27.98
C GLY A 31 23.07 -13.10 27.02
N PHE A 32 21.93 -13.69 27.38
CA PHE A 32 21.20 -14.62 26.51
C PHE A 32 20.56 -13.91 25.30
N ILE A 33 20.00 -12.71 25.52
CA ILE A 33 19.43 -11.88 24.44
C ILE A 33 20.51 -11.55 23.42
N ILE A 34 21.66 -11.02 23.85
CA ILE A 34 22.78 -10.67 22.96
C ILE A 34 23.28 -11.89 22.20
N ASN A 35 23.47 -13.03 22.88
CA ASN A 35 23.91 -14.27 22.23
C ASN A 35 22.89 -14.84 21.24
N SER A 36 21.60 -14.58 21.44
CA SER A 36 20.54 -15.01 20.52
C SER A 36 20.44 -14.06 19.32
N ALA A 37 20.47 -12.75 19.57
CA ALA A 37 20.45 -11.71 18.54
C ALA A 37 21.66 -11.80 17.59
N ARG A 38 22.86 -12.12 18.09
CA ARG A 38 24.07 -12.34 17.25
C ARG A 38 23.95 -13.47 16.24
N LYS A 39 23.02 -14.42 16.43
CA LYS A 39 22.84 -15.59 15.57
C LYS A 39 21.84 -15.35 14.44
N ILE A 40 21.17 -14.20 14.44
CA ILE A 40 20.12 -13.88 13.48
C ILE A 40 20.52 -12.61 12.72
N TYR A 41 20.17 -12.58 11.43
CA TYR A 41 20.27 -11.39 10.60
C TYR A 41 18.89 -11.10 10.03
N ILE A 42 18.38 -9.91 10.30
CA ILE A 42 17.07 -9.45 9.82
C ILE A 42 17.29 -8.15 9.07
N ARG A 43 16.87 -8.10 7.80
CA ARG A 43 17.04 -6.91 6.97
C ARG A 43 16.38 -5.70 7.61
N GLY A 44 17.12 -4.61 7.74
CA GLY A 44 16.64 -3.35 8.31
C GLY A 44 16.55 -3.33 9.83
N TYR A 45 17.14 -4.31 10.52
CA TYR A 45 17.32 -4.30 11.97
C TYR A 45 18.80 -4.17 12.27
N GLU A 46 19.14 -3.24 13.16
CA GLU A 46 20.45 -3.17 13.79
C GLU A 46 20.51 -4.13 15.00
N MET A 47 21.73 -4.39 15.48
CA MET A 47 21.94 -5.27 16.63
C MET A 47 21.20 -4.73 17.87
N GLU A 48 21.21 -3.42 18.06
CA GLU A 48 20.51 -2.71 19.12
C GLU A 48 19.00 -2.94 19.04
N ASP A 49 18.40 -2.91 17.84
CA ASP A 49 16.97 -3.16 17.65
C ASP A 49 16.58 -4.58 18.09
N LEU A 50 17.40 -5.57 17.71
CA LEU A 50 17.19 -6.96 18.11
C LEU A 50 17.31 -7.14 19.62
N ILE A 51 18.25 -6.45 20.27
CA ILE A 51 18.39 -6.48 21.72
C ILE A 51 17.12 -5.89 22.38
N GLN A 52 16.60 -4.79 21.86
CA GLN A 52 15.39 -4.16 22.40
C GLN A 52 14.16 -5.05 22.25
N GLU A 53 13.99 -5.74 21.12
CA GLU A 53 12.91 -6.73 20.95
C GLU A 53 13.06 -7.92 21.93
N GLY A 54 14.30 -8.32 22.24
CA GLY A 54 14.57 -9.30 23.30
C GLY A 54 14.12 -8.83 24.69
N TYR A 55 14.38 -7.57 25.06
CA TYR A 55 13.89 -7.02 26.34
C TYR A 55 12.36 -6.91 26.38
N LYS A 56 11.74 -6.49 25.28
CA LYS A 56 10.29 -6.47 25.15
C LYS A 56 9.69 -7.86 25.35
N ALA A 57 10.33 -8.90 24.83
CA ALA A 57 9.90 -10.28 25.06
C ALA A 57 9.94 -10.68 26.55
N ILE A 58 10.93 -10.21 27.31
CA ILE A 58 11.00 -10.40 28.78
C ILE A 58 9.86 -9.68 29.48
N ILE A 59 9.60 -8.42 29.14
CA ILE A 59 8.52 -7.63 29.74
C ILE A 59 7.16 -8.33 29.51
N MET A 60 6.88 -8.73 28.28
CA MET A 60 5.66 -9.48 27.95
C MET A 60 5.60 -10.84 28.66
N ALA A 61 6.75 -11.48 28.86
CA ALA A 61 6.83 -12.74 29.59
C ALA A 61 6.53 -12.55 31.08
N VAL A 62 6.95 -11.46 31.71
CA VAL A 62 6.60 -11.15 33.11
C VAL A 62 5.08 -11.11 33.27
N ASP A 63 4.38 -10.39 32.40
CA ASP A 63 2.92 -10.24 32.48
C ASP A 63 2.18 -11.58 32.31
N SER A 64 2.65 -12.40 31.37
CA SER A 64 1.98 -13.65 30.97
C SER A 64 2.44 -14.89 31.74
N TYR A 65 3.44 -14.76 32.61
CA TYR A 65 4.05 -15.90 33.30
C TYR A 65 3.11 -16.56 34.31
N ASP A 66 3.12 -17.89 34.37
CA ASP A 66 2.35 -18.70 35.31
C ASP A 66 3.30 -19.63 36.08
N ALA A 67 3.48 -19.33 37.38
CA ALA A 67 4.39 -20.05 38.27
C ALA A 67 4.00 -21.52 38.50
N ALA A 68 2.75 -21.90 38.21
CA ALA A 68 2.31 -23.29 38.35
C ALA A 68 2.85 -24.22 37.25
N ARG A 69 3.29 -23.67 36.10
CA ARG A 69 3.62 -24.46 34.91
C ARG A 69 5.11 -24.77 34.76
N ASN A 70 5.97 -23.79 34.99
CA ASN A 70 7.42 -23.91 34.78
C ASN A 70 8.18 -22.80 35.52
N THR A 71 9.51 -22.83 35.49
CA THR A 71 10.34 -21.75 36.03
C THR A 71 10.34 -20.54 35.10
N PHE A 72 10.42 -19.34 35.67
CA PHE A 72 10.46 -18.11 34.87
C PHE A 72 11.63 -18.13 33.89
N THR A 73 12.80 -18.63 34.30
CA THR A 73 13.97 -18.74 33.42
C THR A 73 13.70 -19.56 32.16
N GLY A 74 13.05 -20.72 32.30
CA GLY A 74 12.71 -21.57 31.15
C GLY A 74 11.66 -20.89 30.25
N TYR A 75 10.67 -20.25 30.86
CA TYR A 75 9.63 -19.52 30.15
C TYR A 75 10.18 -18.33 29.36
N ALA A 76 10.98 -17.48 30.01
CA ALA A 76 11.62 -16.30 29.44
C ALA A 76 12.54 -16.66 28.26
N VAL A 77 13.34 -17.72 28.39
CA VAL A 77 14.19 -18.23 27.30
C VAL A 77 13.36 -18.60 26.07
N ASN A 78 12.23 -19.28 26.27
CA ASN A 78 11.32 -19.65 25.17
C ASN A 78 10.61 -18.42 24.59
N ALA A 79 10.20 -17.46 25.44
CA ALA A 79 9.57 -16.22 25.01
C ALA A 79 10.50 -15.40 24.09
N ILE A 80 11.78 -15.24 24.49
CA ILE A 80 12.79 -14.56 23.66
C ILE A 80 12.97 -15.27 22.31
N ARG A 81 13.13 -16.59 22.30
CA ARG A 81 13.27 -17.36 21.06
C ARG A 81 12.06 -17.21 20.14
N ASN A 82 10.86 -17.35 20.70
CA ASN A 82 9.62 -17.24 19.94
C ASN A 82 9.41 -15.83 19.37
N ASN A 83 9.77 -14.80 20.14
CA ASN A 83 9.74 -13.41 19.66
C ASN A 83 10.67 -13.24 18.45
N PHE A 84 11.93 -13.69 18.55
CA PHE A 84 12.86 -13.61 17.42
C PHE A 84 12.37 -14.41 16.19
N TYR A 85 11.85 -15.62 16.38
CA TYR A 85 11.25 -16.38 15.26
C TYR A 85 10.07 -15.66 14.63
N CYS A 86 9.23 -14.99 15.43
CA CYS A 86 8.12 -14.20 14.94
C CYS A 86 8.60 -13.01 14.09
N ILE A 87 9.60 -12.27 14.57
CA ILE A 87 10.18 -11.13 13.82
C ILE A 87 10.81 -11.60 12.51
N MET A 88 11.53 -12.72 12.52
CA MET A 88 12.10 -13.32 11.31
C MET A 88 11.00 -13.69 10.31
N ARG A 89 9.96 -14.40 10.76
CA ARG A 89 8.83 -14.81 9.90
C ARG A 89 8.11 -13.60 9.30
N ASN A 90 7.87 -12.57 10.11
CA ASN A 90 7.19 -11.36 9.65
C ASN A 90 8.03 -10.59 8.64
N ASN A 91 9.36 -10.54 8.80
CA ASN A 91 10.23 -9.89 7.83
C ASN A 91 10.37 -10.67 6.51
N LEU A 92 10.31 -12.01 6.53
CA LEU A 92 10.32 -12.81 5.28
C LEU A 92 9.10 -12.53 4.39
N SER A 93 7.96 -12.15 4.96
CA SER A 93 6.76 -11.83 4.20
C SER A 93 6.77 -10.45 3.53
N LYS A 94 7.73 -9.58 3.90
CA LYS A 94 7.79 -8.23 3.34
C LYS A 94 8.36 -8.27 1.92
N PRO A 95 7.71 -7.59 0.96
CA PRO A 95 8.24 -7.52 -0.40
C PRO A 95 9.62 -6.85 -0.39
N TYR A 96 10.49 -7.33 -1.27
CA TYR A 96 11.80 -6.72 -1.46
C TYR A 96 11.63 -5.30 -2.02
N SER A 97 12.01 -4.29 -1.23
CA SER A 97 12.14 -2.91 -1.70
C SER A 97 13.61 -2.57 -1.91
N ALA A 98 14.00 -2.02 -3.05
CA ALA A 98 15.31 -1.41 -3.25
C ALA A 98 15.22 0.10 -3.00
N SER A 99 16.34 0.73 -2.65
CA SER A 99 16.40 2.20 -2.68
C SER A 99 16.42 2.65 -4.14
N LEU A 100 15.71 3.73 -4.47
CA LEU A 100 15.79 4.32 -5.80
C LEU A 100 17.20 4.83 -6.13
N ASN A 101 17.99 5.15 -5.10
CA ASN A 101 19.39 5.57 -5.25
C ASN A 101 20.36 4.38 -5.26
N SER A 102 19.87 3.13 -5.23
CA SER A 102 20.74 1.96 -5.39
C SER A 102 21.31 1.92 -6.80
N ILE A 103 22.57 1.52 -6.94
CA ILE A 103 23.27 1.45 -8.22
C ILE A 103 23.10 0.05 -8.83
N ASN A 104 22.80 -0.03 -10.12
CA ASN A 104 22.72 -1.29 -10.86
C ASN A 104 24.11 -1.79 -11.30
N ASN A 105 24.18 -2.94 -11.97
CA ASN A 105 25.47 -3.50 -12.45
C ASN A 105 26.20 -2.63 -13.49
N GLN A 106 25.53 -1.62 -14.03
CA GLN A 106 26.05 -0.70 -15.06
C GLN A 106 26.55 0.61 -14.47
N GLY A 107 26.33 0.86 -13.18
CA GLY A 107 26.74 2.11 -12.51
C GLY A 107 25.63 3.16 -12.43
N ASP A 108 24.42 2.88 -12.90
CA ASP A 108 23.30 3.82 -12.88
C ASP A 108 22.42 3.64 -11.63
N GLU A 109 21.94 4.75 -11.08
CA GLU A 109 20.91 4.73 -10.03
C GLU A 109 19.61 4.16 -10.58
N LEU A 110 18.94 3.30 -9.80
CA LEU A 110 17.67 2.67 -10.19
C LEU A 110 16.62 3.71 -10.59
N MET A 111 16.59 4.87 -9.93
CA MET A 111 15.68 5.96 -10.26
C MET A 111 15.77 6.40 -11.73
N ASN A 112 16.98 6.40 -12.30
CA ASN A 112 17.22 6.81 -13.68
C ASN A 112 16.88 5.73 -14.70
N THR A 113 16.68 4.48 -14.24
CA THR A 113 16.31 3.34 -15.10
C THR A 113 14.80 3.12 -15.18
N ILE A 114 14.03 3.77 -14.31
CA ILE A 114 12.57 3.67 -14.32
C ILE A 114 12.04 4.54 -15.45
N PHE A 115 11.40 3.91 -16.43
CA PHE A 115 10.74 4.61 -17.52
C PHE A 115 9.47 5.30 -17.02
N SER A 116 9.21 6.49 -17.57
CA SER A 116 7.90 7.14 -17.44
C SER A 116 6.88 6.43 -18.33
N ASP A 117 5.66 6.27 -17.85
CA ASP A 117 4.52 5.84 -18.66
C ASP A 117 3.97 7.00 -19.53
N GLU A 118 4.59 8.18 -19.47
CA GLU A 118 4.20 9.33 -20.28
C GLU A 118 4.55 9.10 -21.75
N ASN A 119 3.52 9.00 -22.58
CA ASN A 119 3.65 9.00 -24.03
C ASN A 119 3.28 10.39 -24.58
N ILE A 120 4.31 11.17 -24.93
CA ILE A 120 4.15 12.53 -25.47
C ILE A 120 3.40 12.51 -26.81
N GLU A 121 3.67 11.52 -27.66
CA GLU A 121 3.01 11.37 -28.96
C GLU A 121 1.51 11.15 -28.77
N GLU A 122 1.13 10.16 -27.95
CA GLU A 122 -0.28 9.89 -27.61
C GLU A 122 -0.95 11.12 -26.96
N TYR A 123 -0.22 11.88 -26.14
CA TYR A 123 -0.74 13.13 -25.57
C TYR A 123 -1.08 14.15 -26.67
N PHE A 124 -0.18 14.39 -27.63
CA PHE A 124 -0.42 15.31 -28.74
C PHE A 124 -1.53 14.82 -29.68
N GLU A 125 -1.54 13.53 -30.02
CA GLU A 125 -2.64 12.91 -30.77
C GLU A 125 -4.00 13.17 -30.08
N SER A 126 -4.06 12.98 -28.75
CA SER A 126 -5.28 13.23 -27.99
C SER A 126 -5.74 14.70 -28.03
N LEU A 127 -4.80 15.65 -28.09
CA LEU A 127 -5.10 17.08 -28.20
C LEU A 127 -5.61 17.43 -29.59
N GLU A 128 -5.01 16.85 -30.63
CA GLU A 128 -5.44 17.03 -32.02
C GLU A 128 -6.86 16.51 -32.22
N THR A 129 -7.11 15.27 -31.81
CA THR A 129 -8.44 14.64 -31.88
C THR A 129 -9.49 15.44 -31.11
N LYS A 130 -9.17 15.97 -29.93
CA LYS A 130 -10.08 16.87 -29.18
C LYS A 130 -10.36 18.16 -29.95
N SER A 131 -9.35 18.77 -30.58
CA SER A 131 -9.48 19.98 -31.38
C SER A 131 -10.40 19.75 -32.59
N SER A 132 -10.16 18.66 -33.33
CA SER A 132 -10.94 18.28 -34.51
C SER A 132 -12.37 17.88 -34.16
N LEU A 133 -12.57 17.14 -33.06
CA LEU A 133 -13.90 16.88 -32.52
C LEU A 133 -14.63 18.18 -32.15
N LYS A 134 -13.96 19.14 -31.51
CA LYS A 134 -14.56 20.44 -31.16
C LYS A 134 -15.00 21.21 -32.40
N LYS A 135 -14.17 21.22 -33.46
CA LYS A 135 -14.52 21.81 -34.76
C LYS A 135 -15.71 21.09 -35.41
N ALA A 136 -15.74 19.76 -35.36
CA ALA A 136 -16.85 18.95 -35.90
C ALA A 136 -18.17 19.20 -35.14
N ILE A 137 -18.13 19.26 -33.81
CA ILE A 137 -19.29 19.59 -32.97
C ILE A 137 -19.81 20.98 -33.32
N ALA A 138 -18.94 21.98 -33.58
CA ALA A 138 -19.36 23.33 -33.94
C ALA A 138 -20.22 23.36 -35.22
N ARG A 139 -19.98 22.46 -36.18
CA ARG A 139 -20.73 22.32 -37.44
C ARG A 139 -22.10 21.62 -37.30
N LEU A 140 -22.36 20.95 -36.18
CA LEU A 140 -23.67 20.35 -35.93
C LEU A 140 -24.75 21.41 -35.69
N SER A 141 -26.00 21.06 -36.01
CA SER A 141 -27.15 21.89 -35.64
C SER A 141 -27.38 21.88 -34.12
N ASP A 142 -28.04 22.90 -33.57
CA ASP A 142 -28.28 23.00 -32.12
C ASP A 142 -29.05 21.79 -31.56
N ARG A 143 -29.97 21.23 -32.36
CA ARG A 143 -30.71 20.01 -32.00
C ARG A 143 -29.83 18.75 -31.96
N GLU A 144 -28.80 18.71 -32.80
CA GLU A 144 -27.81 17.62 -32.82
C GLU A 144 -26.79 17.79 -31.70
N LYS A 145 -26.36 19.02 -31.42
CA LYS A 145 -25.52 19.35 -30.25
C LYS A 145 -26.21 18.98 -28.94
N ASP A 146 -27.49 19.32 -28.78
CA ASP A 146 -28.28 19.03 -27.56
C ASP A 146 -28.32 17.53 -27.25
N ILE A 147 -28.59 16.69 -28.26
CA ILE A 147 -28.64 15.23 -28.07
C ILE A 147 -27.26 14.61 -27.82
N ILE A 148 -26.20 15.10 -28.50
CA ILE A 148 -24.83 14.64 -28.29
C ILE A 148 -24.36 15.00 -26.88
N TYR A 149 -24.56 16.26 -26.46
CA TYR A 149 -24.23 16.70 -25.11
C TYR A 149 -24.98 15.86 -24.05
N TRP A 150 -26.28 15.66 -24.22
CA TRP A 150 -27.07 14.88 -23.25
C TRP A 150 -26.58 13.42 -23.13
N CYS A 151 -26.25 12.77 -24.24
CA CYS A 151 -25.86 11.36 -24.23
C CYS A 151 -24.41 11.15 -23.79
N TYR A 152 -23.49 12.03 -24.18
CA TYR A 152 -22.04 11.81 -24.02
C TYR A 152 -21.40 12.70 -22.97
N ALA A 153 -21.79 13.98 -22.86
CA ALA A 153 -21.21 14.87 -21.85
C ALA A 153 -21.95 14.80 -20.50
N ALA A 154 -23.27 14.60 -20.52
CA ALA A 154 -24.08 14.46 -19.32
C ALA A 154 -24.36 12.99 -18.95
N GLU A 155 -23.94 12.03 -19.78
CA GLU A 155 -24.10 10.57 -19.58
C GLU A 155 -25.56 10.13 -19.28
N LYS A 156 -26.55 10.86 -19.82
CA LYS A 156 -27.97 10.56 -19.58
C LYS A 156 -28.54 9.68 -20.68
N SER A 157 -29.53 8.86 -20.31
CA SER A 157 -30.16 7.94 -21.26
C SER A 157 -31.03 8.64 -22.31
N MET A 158 -31.10 8.02 -23.49
CA MET A 158 -31.99 8.45 -24.57
C MET A 158 -33.47 8.42 -24.18
N LYS A 159 -33.85 7.53 -23.25
CA LYS A 159 -35.22 7.46 -22.71
C LYS A 159 -35.56 8.72 -21.91
N LYS A 160 -34.67 9.16 -21.02
CA LYS A 160 -34.83 10.42 -20.28
C LYS A 160 -34.83 11.64 -21.22
N TYR A 161 -34.03 11.61 -22.28
CA TYR A 161 -34.06 12.68 -23.30
C TYR A 161 -35.41 12.76 -24.03
N SER A 162 -35.96 11.61 -24.43
CA SER A 162 -37.27 11.48 -25.08
C SER A 162 -38.39 12.05 -24.22
N GLU A 163 -38.40 11.69 -22.94
CA GLU A 163 -39.37 12.19 -21.95
C GLU A 163 -39.23 13.70 -21.74
N PHE A 164 -38.00 14.19 -21.53
CA PHE A 164 -37.72 15.59 -21.25
C PHE A 164 -38.02 16.52 -22.44
N ARG A 165 -37.65 16.13 -23.66
CA ARG A 165 -37.87 16.89 -24.89
C ARG A 165 -39.20 16.58 -25.57
N LYS A 166 -40.07 15.76 -24.94
CA LYS A 166 -41.36 15.29 -25.50
C LYS A 166 -41.25 14.83 -26.95
N THR A 167 -40.16 14.13 -27.28
CA THR A 167 -39.86 13.67 -28.64
C THR A 167 -39.88 12.15 -28.66
N PRO A 168 -40.55 11.48 -29.62
CA PRO A 168 -40.60 10.03 -29.65
C PRO A 168 -39.21 9.38 -29.64
N TYR A 169 -39.07 8.30 -28.85
CA TYR A 169 -37.79 7.58 -28.69
C TYR A 169 -37.14 7.19 -30.04
N ARG A 170 -37.94 6.74 -31.02
CA ARG A 170 -37.45 6.42 -32.37
C ARG A 170 -36.75 7.61 -33.04
N THR A 171 -37.32 8.81 -32.91
CA THR A 171 -36.75 10.04 -33.45
C THR A 171 -35.48 10.44 -32.71
N VAL A 172 -35.43 10.26 -31.39
CA VAL A 172 -34.22 10.49 -30.57
C VAL A 172 -33.09 9.56 -31.03
N SER A 173 -33.38 8.26 -31.16
CA SER A 173 -32.40 7.27 -31.63
C SER A 173 -31.88 7.59 -33.03
N TYR A 174 -32.78 7.95 -33.96
CA TYR A 174 -32.40 8.36 -35.31
C TYR A 174 -31.53 9.63 -35.32
N ARG A 175 -31.92 10.65 -34.54
CA ARG A 175 -31.16 11.91 -34.43
C ARG A 175 -29.76 11.69 -33.84
N LYS A 176 -29.63 10.88 -32.78
CA LYS A 176 -28.32 10.52 -32.21
C LYS A 176 -27.45 9.86 -33.26
N LYS A 177 -27.98 8.83 -33.94
CA LYS A 177 -27.27 8.11 -34.99
C LYS A 177 -26.78 9.05 -36.09
N LYS A 178 -27.68 9.90 -36.61
CA LYS A 178 -27.35 10.88 -37.65
C LYS A 178 -26.33 11.93 -37.21
N ALA A 179 -26.40 12.38 -35.96
CA ALA A 179 -25.44 13.32 -35.39
C ALA A 179 -24.03 12.69 -35.29
N VAL A 180 -23.93 11.43 -34.84
CA VAL A 180 -22.65 10.69 -34.78
C VAL A 180 -22.09 10.44 -36.18
N GLU A 181 -22.93 10.05 -37.16
CA GLU A 181 -22.50 9.88 -38.56
C GLU A 181 -21.95 11.19 -39.15
N LYS A 182 -22.58 12.33 -38.85
CA LYS A 182 -22.07 13.64 -39.25
C LYS A 182 -20.75 14.00 -38.59
N LEU A 183 -20.61 13.75 -37.27
CA LEU A 183 -19.36 14.00 -36.56
C LEU A 183 -18.21 13.21 -37.19
N ARG A 184 -18.44 11.91 -37.47
CA ARG A 184 -17.48 11.05 -38.15
C ARG A 184 -17.08 11.64 -39.51
N LYS A 185 -18.06 11.98 -40.35
CA LYS A 185 -17.79 12.56 -41.68
C LYS A 185 -16.98 13.88 -41.58
N PHE A 186 -17.33 14.75 -40.63
CA PHE A 186 -16.60 16.01 -40.44
C PHE A 186 -15.18 15.80 -39.91
N MET A 187 -14.92 14.71 -39.19
CA MET A 187 -13.58 14.35 -38.73
C MET A 187 -12.74 13.70 -39.85
N GLU A 188 -13.34 12.84 -40.69
CA GLU A 188 -12.71 12.28 -41.90
C GLU A 188 -12.33 13.39 -42.90
N GLU A 189 -13.19 14.39 -43.11
CA GLU A 189 -12.91 15.58 -43.94
C GLU A 189 -11.73 16.44 -43.41
N GLN A 190 -11.39 16.29 -42.12
CA GLN A 190 -10.28 17.01 -41.47
C GLN A 190 -8.98 16.18 -41.46
N GLY A 191 -8.99 14.94 -41.97
CA GLY A 191 -7.81 14.08 -42.10
C GLY A 191 -7.38 13.35 -40.82
N GLU A 192 -8.27 13.24 -39.83
CA GLU A 192 -7.96 12.64 -38.52
C GLU A 192 -8.35 11.16 -38.39
N ILE A 193 -9.13 10.62 -39.34
CA ILE A 193 -9.58 9.23 -39.38
C ILE A 193 -9.70 8.75 -40.83
#